data_AF-A0A7C1VES5-F1
#
_entry.id   AF-A0A7C1VES5-F1
#
_cell.length_a   1.000
_cell.length_b   1.000
_cell.length_c   1.000
_cell.angle_alpha   90.00
_cell.angle_beta   90.00
_cell.angle_gamma   90.00
#
_symmetry.space_group_name_H-M   'P 1'
#
loop_
_entity.id
_entity.type
_entity.pdbx_description
1 polymer ?
#
loop_
_entity_poly.entity_id
_entity_poly.type
_entity_poly.pdbx_seq_one_letter_code
_entity_poly.pdbx_strand_id
1 'polypeptide(L)' 'VERTHSWMNRFRRILTRWEKKPTNYLALLHLVCAVITFRCAGLFG' A
#
# COMPACT_ATOMS: atom_id res chain seq x y z
N VAL A 1 6.65 -11.37 -6.70
CA VAL A 1 5.45 -11.56 -5.86
C VAL A 1 5.77 -11.41 -4.36
N GLU A 2 6.79 -12.11 -3.84
CA GLU A 2 7.11 -12.11 -2.40
C GLU A 2 7.50 -10.73 -1.83
N ARG A 3 8.28 -9.94 -2.58
CA ARG A 3 8.70 -8.59 -2.15
C ARG A 3 7.54 -7.60 -2.08
N THR A 4 6.66 -7.61 -3.08
CA THR A 4 5.44 -6.78 -3.13
C THR A 4 4.48 -7.16 -2.00
N HIS A 5 4.32 -8.46 -1.74
CA HIS A 5 3.48 -8.93 -0.66
C HIS A 5 4.00 -8.49 0.71
N SER A 6 5.33 -8.53 0.92
CA SER A 6 5.98 -8.02 2.13
C SER A 6 5.80 -6.51 2.32
N TRP A 7 5.82 -5.72 1.24
CA TRP A 7 5.56 -4.27 1.31
C TRP A 7 4.12 -3.96 1.72
N MET A 8 3.16 -4.68 1.15
CA MET A 8 1.75 -4.56 1.52
C MET A 8 1.49 -5.07 2.96
N ASN A 9 2.26 -6.06 3.43
CA ASN A 9 2.11 -6.64 4.76
C ASN A 9 2.43 -5.66 5.91
N ARG A 10 3.17 -4.58 5.66
CA ARG A 10 3.37 -3.49 6.64
C ARG A 10 2.11 -2.66 6.86
N PHE A 11 1.20 -2.62 5.88
CA PHE A 11 -0.04 -1.87 5.97
C PHE A 11 -1.17 -2.78 6.46
N ARG A 12 -1.19 -3.01 7.78
CA ARG A 12 -2.20 -3.85 8.47
C ARG A 12 -3.64 -3.45 8.13
N ARG A 13 -3.89 -2.17 7.83
CA ARG A 13 -5.20 -1.62 7.47
C ARG A 13 -5.73 -2.08 6.09
N ILE A 14 -4.83 -2.47 5.19
CA ILE A 14 -5.22 -3.04 3.88
C ILE A 14 -5.40 -4.55 3.99
N LEU A 15 -4.55 -5.21 4.77
CA LEU A 15 -4.65 -6.67 5.03
C LEU A 15 -5.97 -7.03 5.71
N THR A 16 -6.30 -6.35 6.80
CA THR A 16 -7.59 -6.49 7.44
C THR A 16 -8.51 -5.48 6.77
N ARG A 17 -9.38 -5.96 5.87
CA ARG A 17 -10.31 -5.14 5.08
C ARG A 17 -11.38 -4.51 6.00
N TRP A 18 -10.98 -3.50 6.76
CA TRP A 18 -11.83 -2.77 7.69
C TRP A 18 -12.82 -1.86 6.97
N GLU A 19 -12.49 -1.42 5.76
CA GLU A 19 -13.37 -0.56 4.96
C GLU A 19 -14.54 -1.36 4.38
N LYS A 20 -15.75 -0.96 4.78
CA LYS A 20 -17.01 -1.48 4.23
C LYS A 20 -17.23 -1.01 2.79
N LYS A 21 -16.67 0.15 2.39
CA LYS A 21 -16.80 0.70 1.04
C LYS A 21 -15.60 0.30 0.16
N PRO A 22 -15.83 -0.27 -1.04
CA PRO A 22 -14.74 -0.71 -1.91
C PRO A 22 -13.91 0.45 -2.46
N THR A 23 -14.51 1.63 -2.64
CA THR A 23 -13.83 2.84 -3.13
C THR A 23 -12.74 3.31 -2.17
N ASN A 24 -13.00 3.30 -0.87
CA ASN A 24 -12.01 3.69 0.14
C ASN A 24 -10.87 2.66 0.23
N TYR A 25 -11.18 1.37 0.08
CA TYR A 25 -10.17 0.32 0.00
C TYR A 25 -9.23 0.53 -1.21
N LEU A 26 -9.80 0.82 -2.39
CA LEU A 26 -9.02 1.11 -3.59
C LEU A 26 -8.17 2.37 -3.43
N ALA A 27 -8.73 3.46 -2.88
CA ALA A 27 -7.97 4.68 -2.64
C ALA A 27 -6.76 4.45 -1.71
N LEU A 28 -6.95 3.68 -0.63
CA LEU A 28 -5.87 3.31 0.30
C LEU A 28 -4.82 2.40 -0.38
N LEU A 29 -5.25 1.48 -1.24
CA LEU A 29 -4.35 0.62 -2.02
C LEU A 29 -3.46 1.46 -2.94
N HIS A 30 -4.05 2.41 -3.67
CA HIS A 30 -3.32 3.32 -4.55
C HIS A 30 -2.35 4.21 -3.76
N LEU A 31 -2.78 4.74 -2.62
CA LEU A 31 -1.92 5.54 -1.74
C LEU A 31 -0.71 4.74 -1.25
N VAL A 32 -0.91 3.50 -0.82
CA VAL A 32 0.18 2.62 -0.37
C VAL A 32 1.13 2.30 -1.51
N CYS A 33 0.62 2.01 -2.70
CA CYS A 33 1.43 1.81 -3.89
C CYS A 33 2.30 3.06 -4.18
N ALA A 34 1.70 4.25 -4.17
CA ALA A 34 2.41 5.52 -4.38
C ALA A 34 3.49 5.79 -3.33
N VAL A 35 3.23 5.50 -2.05
CA VAL A 35 4.21 5.66 -0.97
C VAL A 35 5.38 4.68 -1.12
N ILE A 36 5.09 3.43 -1.51
CA ILE A 36 6.12 2.42 -1.75
C ILE A 36 6.99 2.83 -2.96
N THR A 37 6.38 3.23 -4.07
CA THR A 37 7.12 3.66 -5.27
C THR A 37 7.92 4.92 -4.99
N PHE A 38 7.38 5.89 -4.26
CA PHE A 38 8.10 7.08 -3.82
C PHE A 38 9.33 6.72 -2.97
N ARG A 39 9.19 5.78 -2.03
CA ARG A 39 10.32 5.35 -1.19
C ARG A 39 11.35 4.51 -1.95
N CYS A 40 10.93 3.73 -2.95
CA CYS A 40 11.82 2.98 -3.83
C CYS A 40 12.53 3.85 -4.87
N ALA A 41 11.90 4.94 -5.31
CA ALA A 41 12.46 5.82 -6.32
C ALA A 41 13.71 6.57 -5.85
N GLY A 42 14.00 6.60 -4.54
CA GLY A 42 15.25 7.17 -4.01
C GLY A 42 15.44 8.65 -4.34
N LEU A 43 14.37 9.37 -4.71
CA LEU A 43 14.39 10.77 -5.16
C LEU A 43 14.87 11.75 -4.08
N PHE A 44 14.98 11.31 -2.83
CA PHE A 44 15.64 12.01 -1.73
C PHE A 44 16.77 11.14 -1.15
N GLY A 45 17.76 10.84 -1.98
CA GLY A 45 19.01 10.16 -1.63
C GLY A 45 20.19 10.90 -2.23
#